data_AF-A0A455U7X5-F1
#
_entry.id   AF-A0A455U7X5-F1
#
_cell.length_a   1.000
_cell.length_b   1.000
_cell.length_c   1.000
_cell.angle_alpha   90.00
_cell.angle_beta   90.00
_cell.angle_gamma   90.00
#
_symmetry.space_group_name_H-M   'P 1'
#
loop_
_entity.id
_entity.type
_entity.pdbx_description
1 polymer ?
#
loop_
_entity_poly.entity_id
_entity_poly.type
_entity_poly.pdbx_seq_one_letter_code
_entity_poly.pdbx_strand_id
1 'polypeptide(L)'
;MAPPACAAWKAPAKSSDGQIAPYSGDTDIFIYPGYQWRCVDALITNFHLPESTLLMLVSSFVGYDTIMHAYQRAVAERYAFSAMVMPCC
;
A
#
# COMPACT_ATOMS: atom_id res chain seq x y z
N MET A 1 15.83 -6.48 16.73
CA MET A 1 15.97 -6.04 15.32
C MET A 1 14.98 -4.91 15.11
N ALA A 2 15.40 -3.67 15.34
CA ALA A 2 14.53 -2.49 15.24
C ALA A 2 14.32 -2.16 13.75
N PRO A 3 13.08 -1.84 13.31
CA PRO A 3 12.87 -1.35 11.95
C PRO A 3 13.69 -0.07 11.73
N PRO A 4 14.37 0.07 10.58
CA PRO A 4 15.16 1.27 10.31
C PRO A 4 14.23 2.49 10.24
N ALA A 5 14.54 3.48 11.07
CA ALA A 5 14.07 4.86 11.02
C ALA A 5 12.55 5.08 10.90
N CYS A 6 11.94 5.39 12.05
CA CYS A 6 10.68 6.12 12.15
C CYS A 6 10.85 7.54 11.58
N ALA A 7 10.87 7.70 10.24
CA ALA A 7 10.69 8.98 9.59
C ALA A 7 9.19 9.26 9.44
N ALA A 8 8.55 9.62 10.56
CA ALA A 8 7.16 10.07 10.56
C ALA A 8 7.10 11.51 10.03
N TRP A 9 7.12 11.70 8.70
CA TRP A 9 6.68 12.97 8.12
C TRP A 9 5.15 13.06 8.15
N LYS A 10 4.65 14.26 8.46
CA LYS A 10 3.23 14.60 8.34
C LYS A 10 2.86 14.58 6.85
N ALA A 11 2.29 13.47 6.37
CA ALA A 11 1.39 13.51 5.19
C ALA A 11 0.52 14.77 5.31
N PRO A 12 0.22 15.51 4.21
CA PRO A 12 -0.58 16.74 4.28
C PRO A 12 -1.79 16.42 5.14
N ALA A 13 -1.73 16.92 6.37
CA ALA A 13 -2.73 16.55 7.35
C ALA A 13 -4.01 17.11 6.75
N LYS A 14 -5.05 16.29 6.63
CA LYS A 14 -6.40 16.86 6.65
C LYS A 14 -6.35 17.96 7.71
N SER A 15 -6.64 19.20 7.33
CA SER A 15 -6.82 20.24 8.33
C SER A 15 -7.85 19.72 9.34
N SER A 16 -7.97 20.34 10.51
CA SER A 16 -9.09 20.04 11.43
C SER A 16 -10.45 20.04 10.72
N ASP A 17 -10.55 20.71 9.56
CA ASP A 17 -11.73 20.82 8.71
C ASP A 17 -11.79 19.79 7.56
N GLY A 18 -10.87 18.82 7.52
CA GLY A 18 -10.85 17.73 6.55
C GLY A 18 -10.32 18.10 5.16
N GLN A 19 -9.74 19.28 4.97
CA GLN A 19 -9.26 19.74 3.65
C GLN A 19 -7.79 19.36 3.40
N ILE A 20 -7.47 19.00 2.16
CA ILE A 20 -6.11 18.73 1.70
C ILE A 20 -5.53 20.04 1.15
N ALA A 21 -4.44 20.53 1.74
CA ALA A 21 -3.76 21.74 1.29
C ALA A 21 -2.68 21.42 0.23
N PRO A 22 -2.34 22.36 -0.66
CA PRO A 22 -1.19 22.23 -1.55
C PRO A 22 0.10 21.95 -0.77
N TYR A 23 0.89 20.99 -1.23
CA TYR A 23 2.17 20.60 -0.63
C TYR A 23 3.21 20.42 -1.74
N SER A 24 4.46 20.82 -1.46
CA SER A 24 5.61 20.58 -2.34
C SER A 24 6.81 20.20 -1.49
N GLY A 25 7.43 19.08 -1.82
CA GLY A 25 8.55 18.48 -1.11
C GLY A 25 8.67 17.00 -1.43
N ASP A 26 9.83 16.42 -1.16
CA ASP A 26 10.05 14.98 -1.35
C ASP A 26 9.24 14.17 -0.34
N THR A 27 8.92 12.93 -0.72
CA THR A 27 8.20 11.99 0.14
C THR A 27 9.06 10.76 0.37
N ASP A 28 9.49 10.56 1.61
CA ASP A 28 10.21 9.37 2.06
C ASP A 28 9.32 8.62 3.08
N ILE A 29 8.15 8.16 2.60
CA ILE A 29 7.13 7.51 3.44
C ILE A 29 7.18 6.00 3.27
N PHE A 30 7.24 5.30 4.40
CA PHE A 30 7.04 3.86 4.46
C PHE A 30 5.74 3.56 5.19
N ILE A 31 4.81 2.93 4.48
CA ILE A 31 3.49 2.56 4.99
C ILE A 31 3.50 1.07 5.33
N TYR A 32 3.23 0.76 6.59
CA TYR A 32 3.23 -0.60 7.14
C TYR A 32 1.91 -0.91 7.84
N PRO A 33 1.57 -2.20 8.06
CA PRO A 33 0.41 -2.58 8.86
C PRO A 33 0.35 -1.84 10.20
N GLY A 34 -0.81 -1.27 10.51
CA GLY A 34 -1.00 -0.37 11.68
C GLY A 34 -0.94 1.13 11.34
N TYR A 35 -0.63 1.51 10.10
CA TYR A 35 -0.73 2.90 9.65
C TYR A 35 -2.17 3.42 9.70
N GLN A 36 -2.35 4.63 10.26
CA GLN A 36 -3.65 5.31 10.30
C GLN A 36 -3.85 6.15 9.04
N TRP A 37 -4.71 5.67 8.15
CA TRP A 37 -5.12 6.39 6.95
C TRP A 37 -5.96 7.62 7.31
N ARG A 38 -5.66 8.77 6.68
CA ARG A 38 -6.31 10.05 6.97
C ARG A 38 -7.07 10.63 5.78
N CYS A 39 -6.54 10.44 4.57
CA CYS A 39 -6.99 11.14 3.38
C CYS A 39 -7.44 10.21 2.24
N VAL A 40 -7.34 8.89 2.42
CA VAL A 40 -7.62 7.89 1.39
C VAL A 40 -8.72 6.96 1.90
N ASP A 41 -9.83 6.92 1.18
CA ASP A 41 -11.00 6.08 1.51
C ASP A 41 -11.07 4.82 0.63
N ALA A 42 -10.39 4.82 -0.53
CA ALA A 42 -10.32 3.69 -1.45
C ALA A 42 -8.95 3.64 -2.14
N LEU A 43 -8.47 2.43 -2.41
CA LEU A 43 -7.21 2.18 -3.11
C LEU A 43 -7.47 1.29 -4.33
N ILE A 44 -7.15 1.80 -5.52
CA ILE A 44 -7.10 1.00 -6.74
C ILE A 44 -5.64 0.76 -7.07
N THR A 45 -5.23 -0.50 -7.11
CA THR A 45 -3.84 -0.90 -7.36
C THR A 45 -3.78 -2.27 -8.02
N ASN A 46 -2.61 -2.61 -8.56
CA ASN A 46 -2.34 -3.93 -9.13
C ASN A 46 -2.14 -4.98 -8.03
N PHE A 47 -2.20 -6.25 -8.41
CA PHE A 47 -1.68 -7.32 -7.55
C PHE A 47 -0.14 -7.37 -7.62
N HIS A 48 0.48 -7.27 -6.45
CA HIS A 48 1.94 -7.27 -6.26
C HIS A 48 2.45 -8.67 -5.90
N LEU A 49 3.74 -8.95 -6.04
CA LEU A 49 4.28 -10.23 -5.57
C LEU A 49 4.22 -10.34 -4.03
N PRO A 50 4.12 -11.58 -3.49
CA PRO A 50 4.40 -11.86 -2.09
C PRO A 50 5.75 -11.27 -1.68
N GLU A 51 5.87 -10.78 -0.44
CA GLU A 51 7.10 -10.20 0.13
C GLU A 51 7.54 -8.83 -0.44
N SER A 52 6.68 -8.14 -1.19
CA SER A 52 6.94 -6.77 -1.65
C SER A 52 6.56 -5.69 -0.63
N THR A 53 7.25 -4.55 -0.65
CA THR A 53 6.86 -3.35 0.13
C THR A 53 5.47 -2.83 -0.24
N LEU A 54 5.06 -3.02 -1.50
CA LEU A 54 3.71 -2.68 -1.96
C LEU A 54 2.65 -3.59 -1.33
N LEU A 55 2.95 -4.87 -1.10
CA LEU A 55 2.06 -5.74 -0.34
C LEU A 55 1.91 -5.24 1.11
N MET A 56 2.97 -4.70 1.72
CA MET A 56 2.88 -4.10 3.06
C MET A 56 1.97 -2.87 3.07
N LEU A 57 2.04 -2.02 2.04
CA LEU A 57 1.13 -0.89 1.84
C LEU A 57 -0.32 -1.35 1.72
N VAL A 58 -0.61 -2.34 0.86
CA VAL A 58 -1.98 -2.85 0.71
C VAL A 58 -2.47 -3.52 2.00
N SER A 59 -1.61 -4.27 2.68
CA SER A 59 -1.92 -4.90 3.97
C SER A 59 -2.21 -3.87 5.06
N SER A 60 -1.60 -2.69 5.00
CA SER A 60 -1.92 -1.60 5.92
C SER A 60 -3.29 -0.96 5.66
N PHE A 61 -3.84 -1.12 4.44
CA PHE A 61 -5.14 -0.57 4.06
C PHE A 61 -6.29 -1.53 4.36
N VAL A 62 -6.16 -2.81 4.00
CA VAL A 62 -7.25 -3.81 4.13
C VAL A 62 -7.02 -4.89 5.18
N GLY A 63 -5.84 -4.93 5.79
CA GLY A 63 -5.42 -6.02 6.69
C GLY A 63 -4.83 -7.22 5.94
N TYR A 64 -3.96 -7.96 6.62
CA TYR A 64 -3.21 -9.08 6.04
C TYR A 64 -4.11 -10.24 5.60
N ASP A 65 -5.03 -10.68 6.46
CA ASP A 65 -5.89 -11.84 6.16
C ASP A 65 -6.81 -11.57 4.96
N THR A 66 -7.38 -10.37 4.90
CA THR A 66 -8.23 -9.92 3.79
C THR A 66 -7.49 -9.96 2.47
N ILE A 67 -6.27 -9.41 2.42
CA ILE A 67 -5.50 -9.39 1.17
C ILE A 67 -5.05 -10.80 0.79
N MET A 68 -4.62 -11.63 1.74
CA MET A 68 -4.21 -13.02 1.44
C MET A 68 -5.36 -13.86 0.89
N HIS A 69 -6.59 -13.69 1.40
CA HIS A 69 -7.76 -14.35 0.84
C HIS A 69 -8.05 -13.89 -0.59
N ALA A 70 -7.94 -12.58 -0.88
CA ALA A 70 -8.09 -12.06 -2.24
C ALA A 70 -7.02 -12.61 -3.20
N TYR A 71 -5.77 -12.76 -2.75
CA TYR A 71 -4.69 -13.39 -3.53
C TYR A 71 -4.99 -14.84 -3.87
N GLN A 72 -5.45 -15.64 -2.90
CA GLN A 72 -5.83 -17.04 -3.15
C GLN A 72 -6.90 -17.15 -4.25
N ARG A 73 -7.90 -16.25 -4.22
CA ARG A 73 -8.93 -16.16 -5.25
C ARG A 73 -8.35 -15.75 -6.62
N ALA A 74 -7.51 -14.72 -6.66
CA ALA A 74 -6.88 -14.24 -7.89
C ALA A 74 -6.02 -15.32 -8.55
N VAL A 75 -5.29 -16.12 -7.77
CA VAL A 75 -4.53 -17.28 -8.27
C VAL A 75 -5.46 -18.36 -8.82
N ALA A 76 -6.53 -18.71 -8.10
CA ALA A 76 -7.51 -19.69 -8.56
C ALA A 76 -8.18 -19.28 -9.87
N GLU A 77 -8.44 -17.98 -10.04
CA GLU A 77 -9.08 -17.38 -11.23
C GLU A 77 -8.07 -16.97 -12.31
N ARG A 78 -6.77 -17.24 -12.11
CA ARG A 78 -5.68 -16.98 -13.07
C ARG A 78 -5.54 -15.52 -13.50
N TYR A 79 -5.69 -14.61 -12.54
CA TYR A 79 -5.39 -13.19 -12.76
C TYR A 79 -3.91 -13.00 -13.09
N ALA A 80 -3.62 -12.05 -13.98
CA ALA A 80 -2.26 -11.63 -14.24
C ALA A 80 -1.77 -10.68 -13.12
N PHE A 81 -0.59 -10.95 -12.59
CA PHE A 81 0.06 -10.11 -11.57
C PHE A 81 1.04 -9.17 -12.27
N SER A 82 1.17 -7.91 -11.80
CA SER A 82 1.91 -6.87 -12.57
C SER A 82 3.40 -7.14 -12.74
N ALA A 83 3.97 -8.12 -12.01
CA ALA A 83 5.35 -8.55 -12.18
C ALA A 83 5.52 -9.73 -13.16
N MET A 84 4.43 -10.24 -13.74
CA MET A 84 4.51 -11.23 -14.81
C MET A 84 4.85 -10.51 -16.12
N VAL A 85 6.13 -10.16 -16.27
CA VAL A 85 6.72 -10.03 -17.61
C VAL A 85 6.63 -11.43 -18.20
N MET A 86 5.77 -11.63 -19.20
CA MET A 86 5.77 -12.87 -19.98
C MET A 86 7.22 -13.23 -20.30
N PRO A 87 7.69 -14.46 -20.01
CA PRO A 87 8.90 -14.92 -20.69
C PRO A 87 8.58 -14.79 -22.18
N CYS A 88 9.40 -14.00 -22.89
CA CYS A 88 9.38 -13.93 -24.34
C CYS A 88 9.24 -15.37 -24.86
N CYS A 89 8.30 -15.60 -25.78
CA CYS A 89 8.25 -16.80 -26.59
C CYS A 89 9.62 -17.08 -27.24
#